data_AF-A0A7L2Z198-F1
#
_entry.id   AF-A0A7L2Z198-F1
#
_cell.length_a   1.000
_cell.length_b   1.000
_cell.length_c   1.000
_cell.angle_alpha   90.00
_cell.angle_beta   90.00
_cell.angle_gamma   90.00
#
_symmetry.space_group_name_H-M   'P 1'
#
loop_
_entity.id
_entity.type
_entity.pdbx_description
1 polymer ?
#
loop_
_entity_poly.entity_id
_entity_poly.type
_entity_poly.pdbx_seq_one_letter_code
_entity_poly.pdbx_strand_id
1 'polypeptide(L)'
;LRIFIIWAISSWFRRGPAPQEQSSAGGTPRAPSRNLFPKDTLMDLYVYISEHEHFTDFNVSSALFWQKRDLVYGDWTSGENADGCYEHYGEVDISQSVQQNGSIYIHVYFTKSGFHPDPRQKNLYRRLATVHTSRSMAPGRAGDARRPPGMVLGKGTTPIPSSNWEPGGRAEDYGPVEVISHWHPNLTINMVDDHTPWVKGSVPPPLDQYVKFDAISGDYYPILYFNDYWNLQKDYFPINETLQRLPFRLSFCPLSLWRWQLYAAQSTKSPWNFLGEDLYEQSDEEQDSVKVALLETNPYLLALTIIVSIVHSIFEFLAFKNDIQFWNSRQSLEGLSVRSVFFGVFQSLVVLLYILDNETNFVVQVSVFIGLLIDLWKFWSLPVHMLDRENKVAGVLPRVTFKDKSTYIESSTKVYDDMAFRYLSWILFPLLGCYAVYSLLYLEHKGWYSWVLSMLYGFLLTFG
;
A
#
# COMPACT_ATOMS: atom_id res chain seq x y z
N LEU A 1 6.84 -7.14 3.98
CA LEU A 1 6.44 -7.86 5.22
C LEU A 1 6.31 -6.96 6.45
N ARG A 2 7.33 -6.21 6.87
CA ARG A 2 7.22 -5.23 7.99
C ARG A 2 6.10 -4.20 7.79
N ILE A 3 5.91 -3.71 6.56
CA ILE A 3 4.78 -2.83 6.18
C ILE A 3 3.44 -3.51 6.44
N PHE A 4 3.26 -4.75 5.97
CA PHE A 4 2.02 -5.51 6.14
C PHE A 4 1.72 -5.76 7.62
N ILE A 5 2.75 -5.99 8.43
CA ILE A 5 2.65 -6.19 9.87
C ILE A 5 2.30 -4.88 10.59
N ILE A 6 2.96 -3.77 10.26
CA ILE A 6 2.65 -2.46 10.82
C ILE A 6 1.23 -2.04 10.41
N TRP A 7 0.84 -2.29 9.16
CA TRP A 7 -0.53 -2.09 8.67
C TRP A 7 -1.53 -2.97 9.43
N ALA A 8 -1.28 -4.28 9.56
CA ALA A 8 -2.15 -5.22 10.26
C ALA A 8 -2.28 -4.90 11.76
N ILE A 9 -1.20 -4.47 12.40
CA ILE A 9 -1.21 -4.01 13.80
C ILE A 9 -1.95 -2.68 13.90
N SER A 10 -1.69 -1.72 12.99
CA SER A 10 -2.38 -0.43 12.97
C SER A 10 -3.87 -0.56 12.68
N SER A 11 -4.29 -1.52 11.84
CA SER A 11 -5.70 -1.82 11.57
C SER A 11 -6.37 -2.53 12.75
N TRP A 12 -5.61 -3.33 13.51
CA TRP A 12 -6.09 -3.91 14.78
C TRP A 12 -6.33 -2.86 15.87
N PHE A 13 -5.50 -1.81 15.93
CA PHE A 13 -5.66 -0.68 16.86
C PHE A 13 -6.61 0.41 16.35
N ARG A 14 -6.83 0.51 15.03
CA ARG A 14 -7.95 1.23 14.43
C ARG A 14 -9.24 0.39 14.56
N ARG A 15 -9.63 0.07 15.79
CA ARG A 15 -11.07 -0.07 16.04
C ARG A 15 -11.65 1.31 15.75
N GLY A 16 -12.30 1.45 14.60
CA GLY A 16 -13.16 2.58 14.34
C GLY A 16 -14.07 2.76 15.56
N PRO A 17 -14.35 4.00 15.99
CA PRO A 17 -15.23 4.21 17.12
C PRO A 17 -16.50 3.37 16.90
N ALA A 18 -16.88 2.58 17.92
CA ALA A 18 -18.18 1.94 17.91
C ALA A 18 -19.21 3.01 17.54
N PRO A 19 -20.18 2.74 16.64
CA PRO A 19 -21.14 3.74 16.23
C PRO A 19 -21.76 4.36 17.49
N GLN A 20 -21.38 5.60 17.79
CA GLN A 20 -22.02 6.36 18.85
C GLN A 20 -23.47 6.50 18.40
N GLU A 21 -24.39 5.98 19.22
CA GLU A 21 -25.80 6.35 19.12
C GLU A 21 -25.86 7.87 19.18
N GLN A 22 -26.07 8.51 18.02
CA GLN A 22 -26.45 9.91 17.98
C GLN A 22 -27.85 10.00 18.59
N SER A 23 -27.90 10.18 19.90
CA SER A 23 -29.06 10.71 20.62
C SER A 23 -29.22 12.18 20.22
N SER A 24 -29.62 12.41 18.97
CA SER A 24 -30.14 13.69 18.54
C SER A 24 -31.49 13.88 19.24
N ALA A 25 -31.50 14.77 20.23
CA ALA A 25 -32.71 15.23 20.87
C ALA A 25 -33.64 15.83 19.79
N GLY A 26 -34.68 15.08 19.41
CA GLY A 26 -35.74 15.54 18.50
C GLY A 26 -36.01 14.68 17.26
N GLY A 27 -35.21 13.65 16.96
CA GLY A 27 -35.48 12.73 15.85
C GLY A 27 -36.33 11.52 16.28
N THR A 28 -37.38 11.19 15.51
CA THR A 28 -38.08 9.90 15.63
C THR A 28 -37.07 8.76 15.63
N PRO A 29 -37.10 7.82 16.59
CA PRO A 29 -36.13 6.72 16.65
C PRO A 29 -36.22 5.90 15.37
N ARG A 30 -35.19 6.01 14.52
CA ARG A 30 -35.11 5.26 13.27
C ARG A 30 -34.66 3.85 13.63
N ALA A 31 -35.46 2.85 13.26
CA ALA A 31 -35.09 1.46 13.48
C ALA A 31 -33.72 1.15 12.85
N PRO A 32 -32.90 0.30 13.47
CA PRO A 32 -31.62 -0.11 12.88
C PRO A 32 -31.88 -0.74 11.51
N SER A 33 -31.10 -0.35 10.50
CA SER A 33 -31.25 -0.92 9.16
C SER A 33 -30.98 -2.42 9.19
N ARG A 34 -31.63 -3.14 8.28
CA ARG A 34 -31.44 -4.58 8.12
C ARG A 34 -31.05 -4.91 6.69
N ASN A 35 -30.39 -6.05 6.52
CA ASN A 35 -30.18 -6.59 5.19
C ASN A 35 -31.53 -7.03 4.61
N LEU A 36 -31.84 -6.60 3.39
CA LEU A 36 -33.06 -6.99 2.67
C LEU A 36 -33.15 -8.50 2.42
N PHE A 37 -32.01 -9.21 2.42
CA PHE A 37 -31.96 -10.67 2.29
C PHE A 37 -31.51 -11.22 3.65
N PRO A 38 -32.44 -11.74 4.47
CA PRO A 38 -32.05 -12.43 5.69
C PRO A 38 -31.28 -13.72 5.38
N LYS A 39 -30.62 -14.26 6.40
CA LYS A 39 -30.00 -15.58 6.33
C LYS A 39 -30.96 -16.63 5.77
N ASP A 40 -30.43 -17.56 4.98
CA ASP A 40 -31.15 -18.68 4.38
C ASP A 40 -32.19 -18.26 3.31
N THR A 41 -32.11 -17.01 2.82
CA THR A 41 -32.93 -16.58 1.69
C THR A 41 -32.51 -17.32 0.42
N LEU A 42 -33.49 -17.97 -0.23
CA LEU A 42 -33.31 -18.55 -1.56
C LEU A 42 -33.20 -17.45 -2.61
N MET A 43 -32.18 -17.54 -3.45
CA MET A 43 -31.85 -16.57 -4.48
C MET A 43 -31.37 -17.24 -5.76
N ASP A 44 -31.52 -16.53 -6.86
CA ASP A 44 -31.08 -16.92 -8.18
C ASP A 44 -30.09 -15.89 -8.71
N LEU A 45 -29.00 -16.37 -9.32
CA LEU A 45 -27.95 -15.58 -9.96
C LEU A 45 -28.18 -15.54 -11.46
N TYR A 46 -28.11 -14.33 -12.02
CA TYR A 46 -28.08 -14.06 -13.44
C TYR A 46 -26.91 -13.15 -13.76
N VAL A 47 -26.06 -13.58 -14.69
CA VAL A 47 -24.91 -12.82 -15.15
C VAL A 47 -25.06 -12.56 -16.62
N TYR A 48 -25.07 -11.27 -16.98
CA TYR A 48 -25.10 -10.82 -18.37
C TYR A 48 -23.82 -10.11 -18.73
N ILE A 49 -23.39 -10.27 -19.96
CA ILE A 49 -22.24 -9.55 -20.52
C ILE A 49 -22.76 -8.65 -21.64
N SER A 50 -22.38 -7.37 -21.60
CA SER A 50 -22.77 -6.41 -22.64
C SER A 50 -21.75 -5.29 -22.79
N GLU A 51 -21.76 -4.60 -23.92
CA GLU A 51 -20.90 -3.44 -24.18
C GLU A 51 -21.49 -2.13 -23.61
N HIS A 52 -22.68 -2.20 -23.01
CA HIS A 52 -23.37 -1.05 -22.45
C HIS A 52 -23.23 -1.02 -20.92
N GLU A 53 -23.01 0.16 -20.35
CA GLU A 53 -22.92 0.34 -18.90
C GLU A 53 -24.26 0.00 -18.19
N HIS A 54 -25.37 0.22 -18.87
CA HIS A 54 -26.71 -0.13 -18.41
C HIS A 54 -27.29 -1.26 -19.27
N PHE A 55 -27.59 -2.38 -18.64
CA PHE A 55 -28.14 -3.54 -19.32
C PHE A 55 -29.66 -3.44 -19.51
N THR A 56 -30.12 -3.57 -20.76
CA THR A 56 -31.55 -3.53 -21.12
C THR A 56 -32.05 -4.77 -21.85
N ASP A 57 -31.14 -5.67 -22.23
CA ASP A 57 -31.37 -6.68 -23.26
C ASP A 57 -31.61 -8.07 -22.66
N PHE A 58 -32.48 -8.13 -21.64
CA PHE A 58 -32.82 -9.37 -20.92
C PHE A 58 -33.42 -10.48 -21.80
N ASN A 59 -33.93 -10.14 -22.99
CA ASN A 59 -34.51 -11.10 -23.94
C ASN A 59 -33.47 -11.80 -24.82
N VAL A 60 -32.24 -11.30 -24.84
CA VAL A 60 -31.17 -11.83 -25.70
C VAL A 60 -30.47 -12.96 -24.96
N SER A 61 -30.70 -14.21 -25.40
CA SER A 61 -30.11 -15.39 -24.76
C SER A 61 -28.59 -15.43 -24.88
N SER A 62 -28.00 -14.81 -25.92
CA SER A 62 -26.54 -14.75 -26.09
C SER A 62 -25.86 -13.79 -25.10
N ALA A 63 -26.60 -12.85 -24.50
CA ALA A 63 -26.05 -11.95 -23.48
C ALA A 63 -25.99 -12.61 -22.10
N LEU A 64 -26.79 -13.66 -21.86
CA LEU A 64 -26.80 -14.41 -20.61
C LEU A 64 -25.59 -15.35 -20.57
N PHE A 65 -24.59 -14.99 -19.78
CA PHE A 65 -23.39 -15.79 -19.61
C PHE A 65 -23.60 -16.91 -18.58
N TRP A 66 -24.23 -16.62 -17.45
CA TRP A 66 -24.43 -17.60 -16.39
C TRP A 66 -25.78 -17.43 -15.70
N GLN A 67 -26.49 -18.54 -15.52
CA GLN A 67 -27.66 -18.63 -14.66
C GLN A 67 -27.45 -19.76 -13.64
N LYS A 68 -27.61 -19.44 -12.36
CA LYS A 68 -27.58 -20.43 -11.27
C LYS A 68 -28.78 -20.21 -10.36
N ARG A 69 -29.58 -21.25 -10.17
CA ARG A 69 -30.77 -21.22 -9.32
C ARG A 69 -30.50 -21.91 -7.99
N ASP A 70 -31.42 -21.67 -7.05
CA ASP A 70 -31.45 -22.34 -5.74
C ASP A 70 -30.19 -22.08 -4.91
N LEU A 71 -29.62 -20.88 -5.03
CA LEU A 71 -28.56 -20.42 -4.14
C LEU A 71 -29.16 -20.00 -2.81
N VAL A 72 -28.44 -20.23 -1.72
CA VAL A 72 -28.87 -19.85 -0.38
C VAL A 72 -27.95 -18.75 0.14
N TYR A 73 -28.53 -17.64 0.59
CA TYR A 73 -27.75 -16.54 1.15
C TYR A 73 -27.11 -16.94 2.49
N GLY A 74 -25.78 -16.89 2.54
CA GLY A 74 -25.00 -17.32 3.71
C GLY A 74 -24.72 -18.83 3.78
N ASP A 75 -24.81 -19.55 2.65
CA ASP A 75 -24.40 -20.96 2.57
C ASP A 75 -22.90 -21.11 2.30
N TRP A 76 -22.24 -21.83 3.19
CA TRP A 76 -20.79 -22.08 3.20
C TRP A 76 -20.43 -23.54 2.93
N THR A 77 -21.41 -24.38 2.65
CA THR A 77 -21.27 -25.84 2.65
C THR A 77 -21.65 -26.50 1.34
N SER A 78 -22.43 -25.85 0.49
CA SER A 78 -22.73 -26.35 -0.85
C SER A 78 -21.54 -26.16 -1.80
N GLY A 79 -21.71 -26.58 -3.06
CA GLY A 79 -20.63 -26.53 -4.05
C GLY A 79 -19.84 -27.84 -4.12
N GLU A 80 -18.94 -27.93 -5.11
CA GLU A 80 -18.18 -29.15 -5.38
C GLU A 80 -17.15 -29.45 -4.29
N ASN A 81 -16.58 -28.41 -3.68
CA ASN A 81 -15.56 -28.51 -2.63
C ASN A 81 -16.12 -28.32 -1.22
N ALA A 82 -17.44 -28.27 -1.07
CA ALA A 82 -18.14 -27.98 0.19
C ALA A 82 -17.72 -26.66 0.86
N ASP A 83 -17.51 -25.61 0.06
CA ASP A 83 -17.01 -24.29 0.45
C ASP A 83 -18.00 -23.15 0.12
N GLY A 84 -19.20 -23.48 -0.38
CA GLY A 84 -20.21 -22.54 -0.85
C GLY A 84 -19.92 -21.96 -2.24
N CYS A 85 -18.86 -22.42 -2.92
CA CYS A 85 -18.42 -21.88 -4.19
C CYS A 85 -18.98 -22.64 -5.40
N TYR A 86 -19.26 -21.90 -6.47
CA TYR A 86 -19.67 -22.43 -7.76
C TYR A 86 -18.88 -21.76 -8.87
N GLU A 87 -18.53 -22.53 -9.89
CA GLU A 87 -17.75 -22.03 -11.02
C GLU A 87 -18.48 -22.25 -12.34
N HIS A 88 -18.25 -21.33 -13.26
CA HIS A 88 -18.72 -21.41 -14.62
C HIS A 88 -17.62 -20.98 -15.59
N TYR A 89 -17.41 -21.80 -16.61
CA TYR A 89 -16.40 -21.57 -17.64
C TYR A 89 -17.09 -21.41 -18.98
N GLY A 90 -16.71 -20.37 -19.72
CA GLY A 90 -17.25 -20.08 -21.04
C GLY A 90 -16.33 -19.19 -21.86
N GLU A 91 -16.69 -19.01 -23.13
CA GLU A 91 -16.04 -18.04 -24.01
C GLU A 91 -16.98 -16.86 -24.23
N VAL A 92 -16.41 -15.65 -24.23
CA VAL A 92 -17.14 -14.40 -24.47
C VAL A 92 -16.79 -13.93 -25.87
N ASP A 93 -17.79 -13.82 -26.75
CA ASP A 93 -17.62 -13.23 -28.08
C ASP A 93 -17.41 -11.71 -27.93
N ILE A 94 -16.39 -11.17 -28.62
CA ILE A 94 -16.07 -9.74 -28.62
C ILE A 94 -16.31 -9.10 -29.98
N SER A 95 -16.86 -7.89 -29.98
CA SER A 95 -17.04 -7.11 -31.21
C SER A 95 -15.75 -6.40 -31.63
N GLN A 96 -15.75 -5.91 -32.88
CA GLN A 96 -14.68 -5.03 -33.38
C GLN A 96 -14.53 -3.75 -32.53
N SER A 97 -15.61 -3.28 -31.88
CA SER A 97 -15.51 -2.11 -31.01
C SER A 97 -14.65 -2.40 -29.79
N VAL A 98 -14.81 -3.58 -29.16
CA VAL A 98 -14.01 -3.98 -27.99
C VAL A 98 -12.55 -4.21 -28.36
N GLN A 99 -12.29 -4.76 -29.56
CA GLN A 99 -10.94 -4.89 -30.10
C GLN A 99 -10.25 -3.52 -30.29
N GLN A 100 -11.03 -2.48 -30.58
CA GLN A 100 -10.57 -1.10 -30.74
C GLN A 100 -10.72 -0.31 -29.43
N ASN A 101 -10.34 -0.91 -28.30
CA ASN A 101 -10.41 -0.32 -26.96
C ASN A 101 -11.83 0.08 -26.49
N GLY A 102 -12.87 -0.58 -27.02
CA GLY A 102 -14.23 -0.47 -26.50
C GLY A 102 -14.35 -1.09 -25.11
N SER A 103 -15.31 -0.59 -24.33
CA SER A 103 -15.59 -1.10 -22.98
C SER A 103 -16.56 -2.28 -23.04
N ILE A 104 -16.30 -3.30 -22.22
CA ILE A 104 -17.19 -4.44 -22.02
C ILE A 104 -17.51 -4.56 -20.54
N TYR A 105 -18.79 -4.76 -20.21
CA TYR A 105 -19.31 -4.76 -18.87
C TYR A 105 -19.91 -6.12 -18.51
N ILE A 106 -19.69 -6.52 -17.26
CA ILE A 106 -20.42 -7.61 -16.62
C ILE A 106 -21.52 -7.01 -15.75
N HIS A 107 -22.73 -7.55 -15.86
CA HIS A 107 -23.89 -7.17 -15.06
C HIS A 107 -24.33 -8.39 -14.26
N VAL A 108 -24.22 -8.28 -12.94
CA VAL A 108 -24.59 -9.35 -12.03
C VAL A 108 -25.88 -8.97 -11.34
N TYR A 109 -26.86 -9.87 -11.44
CA TYR A 109 -28.14 -9.75 -10.78
C TYR A 109 -28.33 -10.93 -9.82
N PHE A 110 -28.74 -10.60 -8.60
CA PHE A 110 -29.29 -11.58 -7.67
C PHE A 110 -30.75 -11.25 -7.44
N THR A 111 -31.62 -12.23 -7.59
CA THR A 111 -33.04 -12.11 -7.26
C THR A 111 -33.41 -13.07 -6.15
N LYS A 112 -34.36 -12.73 -5.28
CA LYS A 112 -35.00 -13.76 -4.46
C LYS A 112 -35.66 -14.79 -5.39
N SER A 113 -35.65 -16.06 -4.99
CA SER A 113 -36.18 -17.14 -5.81
C SER A 113 -37.63 -16.87 -6.22
N GLY A 114 -37.93 -17.10 -7.51
CA GLY A 114 -39.25 -16.83 -8.11
C GLY A 114 -39.45 -15.42 -8.68
N PHE A 115 -38.48 -14.49 -8.51
CA PHE A 115 -38.48 -13.19 -9.17
C PHE A 115 -37.54 -13.17 -10.37
N HIS A 116 -37.78 -12.24 -11.31
CA HIS A 116 -36.97 -12.05 -12.51
C HIS A 116 -36.26 -10.68 -12.48
N PRO A 117 -35.02 -10.55 -12.97
CA PRO A 117 -34.27 -9.29 -12.93
C PRO A 117 -34.78 -8.21 -13.91
N ASP A 118 -35.50 -8.59 -14.96
CA ASP A 118 -36.02 -7.67 -15.99
C ASP A 118 -37.15 -6.75 -15.47
N PRO A 119 -36.94 -5.43 -15.40
CA PRO A 119 -37.97 -4.47 -14.96
C PRO A 119 -39.22 -4.42 -15.85
N ARG A 120 -39.14 -4.90 -17.11
CA ARG A 120 -40.28 -4.91 -18.04
C ARG A 120 -41.32 -5.97 -17.63
N GLN A 121 -40.90 -7.03 -16.95
CA GLN A 121 -41.78 -8.09 -16.47
C GLN A 121 -42.42 -7.72 -15.13
N LYS A 122 -43.37 -6.78 -15.13
CA LYS A 122 -43.99 -6.21 -13.92
C LYS A 122 -44.55 -7.23 -12.91
N ASN A 123 -44.97 -8.41 -13.37
CA ASN A 123 -45.52 -9.46 -12.49
C ASN A 123 -44.43 -10.23 -11.73
N LEU A 124 -43.23 -10.33 -12.31
CA LEU A 124 -42.11 -11.12 -11.80
C LEU A 124 -40.97 -10.26 -11.28
N TYR A 125 -40.90 -8.99 -11.63
CA TYR A 125 -39.88 -8.07 -11.14
C TYR A 125 -40.31 -7.41 -9.82
N ARG A 126 -39.40 -7.39 -8.86
CA ARG A 126 -39.54 -6.60 -7.62
C ARG A 126 -38.22 -5.94 -7.26
N ARG A 127 -38.20 -4.61 -7.26
CA ARG A 127 -37.01 -3.79 -6.95
C ARG A 127 -36.32 -4.13 -5.61
N LEU A 128 -37.07 -4.45 -4.56
CA LEU A 128 -36.50 -4.82 -3.25
C LEU A 128 -36.04 -6.29 -3.18
N ALA A 129 -36.42 -7.11 -4.16
CA ALA A 129 -36.02 -8.50 -4.27
C ALA A 129 -34.91 -8.71 -5.31
N THR A 130 -34.42 -7.64 -5.95
CA THR A 130 -33.39 -7.69 -6.99
C THR A 130 -32.22 -6.81 -6.59
N VAL A 131 -31.02 -7.37 -6.60
CA VAL A 131 -29.74 -6.66 -6.42
C VAL A 131 -29.04 -6.61 -7.75
N HIS A 132 -28.45 -5.46 -8.09
CA HIS A 132 -27.70 -5.27 -9.33
C HIS A 132 -26.40 -4.50 -9.07
N THR A 133 -25.31 -5.03 -9.63
CA THR A 133 -24.03 -4.34 -9.73
C THR A 133 -23.42 -4.64 -11.10
N SER A 134 -22.83 -3.62 -11.72
CA SER A 134 -22.06 -3.75 -12.95
C SER A 134 -20.61 -3.33 -12.75
N ARG A 135 -19.72 -3.86 -13.60
CA ARG A 135 -18.29 -3.53 -13.61
C ARG A 135 -17.74 -3.64 -15.02
N SER A 136 -16.81 -2.77 -15.40
CA SER A 136 -16.04 -2.90 -16.64
C SER A 136 -14.99 -4.00 -16.48
N MET A 137 -14.93 -4.94 -17.44
CA MET A 137 -14.00 -6.07 -17.41
C MET A 137 -12.68 -5.78 -18.12
N ALA A 138 -12.65 -4.79 -19.01
CA ALA A 138 -11.47 -4.39 -19.77
C ALA A 138 -11.14 -2.91 -19.52
N PRO A 139 -10.64 -2.54 -18.32
CA PRO A 139 -10.18 -1.18 -18.10
C PRO A 139 -8.98 -0.90 -19.02
N GLY A 140 -9.06 0.20 -19.78
CA GLY A 140 -7.95 0.66 -20.60
C GLY A 140 -6.74 0.95 -19.72
N ARG A 141 -5.60 0.34 -20.03
CA ARG A 141 -4.33 0.62 -19.36
C ARG A 141 -3.44 1.37 -20.32
N ALA A 142 -2.86 2.47 -19.86
CA ALA A 142 -1.76 3.10 -20.56
C ALA A 142 -0.66 2.03 -20.72
N GLY A 143 -0.28 1.73 -21.96
CA GLY A 143 0.80 0.81 -22.22
C GLY A 143 2.02 1.27 -21.44
N ASP A 144 2.51 0.43 -20.53
CA ASP A 144 3.79 0.65 -19.89
C ASP A 144 4.81 0.83 -21.03
N ALA A 145 5.44 2.01 -21.12
CA ALA A 145 6.36 2.36 -22.20
C ALA A 145 7.65 1.55 -22.05
N ARG A 146 7.53 0.23 -22.17
CA ARG A 146 8.63 -0.71 -22.18
C ARG A 146 9.42 -0.39 -23.42
N ARG A 147 10.63 0.14 -23.23
CA ARG A 147 11.62 0.23 -24.29
C ARG A 147 11.64 -1.10 -25.04
N PRO A 148 11.45 -1.13 -26.37
CA PRO A 148 11.67 -2.36 -27.11
C PRO A 148 13.15 -2.77 -26.93
N PRO A 149 13.43 -4.03 -26.55
CA PRO A 149 14.80 -4.52 -26.46
C PRO A 149 15.35 -4.66 -27.89
N GLY A 150 16.26 -3.77 -28.26
CA GLY A 150 17.09 -3.92 -29.46
C GLY A 150 16.53 -3.24 -30.70
N MET A 151 16.79 -1.93 -30.84
CA MET A 151 16.82 -1.27 -32.13
C MET A 151 18.21 -0.67 -32.34
N VAL A 152 19.11 -1.47 -32.92
CA VAL A 152 20.43 -1.05 -33.37
C VAL A 152 20.35 -0.77 -34.88
N LEU A 153 20.25 0.51 -35.24
CA LEU A 153 20.69 1.07 -36.54
C LEU A 153 20.52 2.60 -36.47
N GLY A 154 21.47 3.48 -36.77
CA GLY A 154 22.85 3.35 -37.18
C GLY A 154 23.42 4.76 -37.44
N LYS A 155 24.73 4.89 -37.24
CA LYS A 155 25.63 6.00 -37.62
C LYS A 155 25.56 7.31 -36.81
N GLY A 156 26.53 7.45 -35.91
CA GLY A 156 27.16 8.75 -35.66
C GLY A 156 27.36 9.14 -34.19
N THR A 157 28.42 8.61 -33.57
CA THR A 157 29.17 9.18 -32.43
C THR A 157 28.56 9.09 -31.02
N THR A 158 29.38 8.47 -30.15
CA THR A 158 29.37 8.37 -28.68
C THR A 158 28.28 7.51 -27.99
N PRO A 159 28.67 6.44 -27.26
CA PRO A 159 27.77 5.73 -26.36
C PRO A 159 27.52 6.61 -25.14
N ILE A 160 26.27 7.04 -24.94
CA ILE A 160 25.82 7.68 -23.70
C ILE A 160 25.61 6.55 -22.67
N PRO A 161 26.24 6.61 -21.48
CA PRO A 161 26.03 5.61 -20.43
C PRO A 161 24.58 5.61 -19.96
N SER A 162 24.06 4.40 -19.75
CA SER A 162 22.78 4.11 -19.13
C SER A 162 22.80 4.45 -17.64
N SER A 163 22.63 5.72 -17.25
CA SER A 163 22.46 6.09 -15.83
C SER A 163 21.93 7.50 -15.55
N ASN A 164 21.13 8.12 -16.45
CA ASN A 164 20.45 9.38 -16.13
C ASN A 164 18.93 9.15 -16.17
N TRP A 165 18.36 8.88 -15.01
CA TRP A 165 16.97 9.22 -14.72
C TRP A 165 17.03 10.57 -13.98
N GLU A 166 16.52 11.62 -14.61
CA GLU A 166 16.16 12.85 -13.92
C GLU A 166 14.63 12.81 -13.75
N PRO A 167 14.09 12.92 -12.51
CA PRO A 167 12.67 13.18 -12.30
C PRO A 167 12.38 14.59 -12.81
N GLY A 168 12.05 14.71 -14.09
CA GLY A 168 11.84 16.01 -14.74
C GLY A 168 11.77 15.99 -16.27
N GLY A 169 12.07 14.86 -16.92
CA GLY A 169 11.89 14.73 -18.37
C GLY A 169 10.42 14.92 -18.76
N ARG A 170 10.13 15.99 -19.52
CA ARG A 170 8.79 16.25 -20.08
C ARG A 170 8.32 15.02 -20.86
N ALA A 171 7.03 14.70 -20.72
CA ALA A 171 6.32 13.62 -21.42
C ALA A 171 6.32 13.74 -22.97
N GLU A 172 7.14 14.62 -23.55
CA GLU A 172 7.23 14.90 -24.98
C GLU A 172 8.22 13.97 -25.72
N ASP A 173 9.09 13.23 -25.00
CA ASP A 173 10.09 12.31 -25.61
C ASP A 173 9.59 10.87 -25.84
N TYR A 174 8.44 10.51 -25.27
CA TYR A 174 7.78 9.24 -25.53
C TYR A 174 6.58 9.55 -26.43
N GLY A 175 6.50 8.90 -27.60
CA GLY A 175 5.32 8.99 -28.47
C GLY A 175 4.02 8.70 -27.70
N PRO A 176 2.84 9.03 -28.26
CA PRO A 176 1.57 8.88 -27.54
C PRO A 176 1.48 7.45 -26.99
N VAL A 177 1.39 7.35 -25.66
CA VAL A 177 1.28 6.07 -24.97
C VAL A 177 0.02 5.39 -25.48
N GLU A 178 0.17 4.33 -26.27
CA GLU A 178 -0.96 3.57 -26.76
C GLU A 178 -1.65 2.90 -25.56
N VAL A 179 -2.86 3.37 -25.26
CA VAL A 179 -3.72 2.73 -24.26
C VAL A 179 -4.24 1.45 -24.89
N ILE A 180 -3.99 0.30 -24.26
CA ILE A 180 -4.46 -0.99 -24.75
C ILE A 180 -5.34 -1.63 -23.67
N SER A 181 -6.53 -2.07 -24.06
CA SER A 181 -7.43 -2.82 -23.18
C SER A 181 -6.82 -4.17 -22.83
N HIS A 182 -6.79 -4.49 -21.54
CA HIS A 182 -6.30 -5.78 -21.03
C HIS A 182 -7.46 -6.64 -20.54
N TRP A 183 -7.35 -7.95 -20.71
CA TRP A 183 -8.32 -8.94 -20.26
C TRP A 183 -7.72 -9.85 -19.20
N HIS A 184 -8.52 -10.19 -18.18
CA HIS A 184 -8.20 -11.25 -17.23
C HIS A 184 -9.26 -12.35 -17.32
N PRO A 185 -8.85 -13.62 -17.48
CA PRO A 185 -9.79 -14.71 -17.68
C PRO A 185 -10.61 -15.03 -16.43
N ASN A 186 -10.13 -14.71 -15.23
CA ASN A 186 -10.82 -15.06 -13.99
C ASN A 186 -11.46 -13.85 -13.32
N LEU A 187 -12.70 -13.99 -12.86
CA LEU A 187 -13.36 -13.04 -11.98
C LEU A 187 -14.12 -13.79 -10.89
N THR A 188 -13.96 -13.34 -9.64
CA THR A 188 -14.74 -13.87 -8.52
C THR A 188 -15.82 -12.88 -8.14
N ILE A 189 -17.08 -13.32 -8.10
CA ILE A 189 -18.19 -12.57 -7.55
C ILE A 189 -18.40 -13.07 -6.12
N ASN A 190 -18.30 -12.16 -5.17
CA ASN A 190 -18.56 -12.44 -3.78
C ASN A 190 -19.89 -11.84 -3.32
N MET A 191 -20.72 -12.65 -2.68
CA MET A 191 -21.83 -12.18 -1.87
C MET A 191 -21.36 -12.10 -0.43
N VAL A 192 -21.35 -10.89 0.15
CA VAL A 192 -20.90 -10.72 1.53
C VAL A 192 -22.00 -11.16 2.48
N ASP A 193 -21.71 -12.13 3.33
CA ASP A 193 -22.56 -12.54 4.44
C ASP A 193 -22.49 -11.48 5.55
N ASP A 194 -23.39 -10.50 5.45
CA ASP A 194 -23.49 -9.38 6.37
C ASP A 194 -24.86 -9.27 7.04
N HIS A 195 -24.80 -9.02 8.35
CA HIS A 195 -25.94 -8.82 9.24
C HIS A 195 -25.76 -7.58 10.13
N THR A 196 -24.79 -6.72 9.79
CA THR A 196 -24.48 -5.51 10.55
C THR A 196 -25.62 -4.49 10.40
N PRO A 197 -26.08 -3.84 11.49
CA PRO A 197 -27.09 -2.79 11.40
C PRO A 197 -26.45 -1.47 10.95
N TRP A 198 -26.14 -1.36 9.65
CA TRP A 198 -25.49 -0.15 9.13
C TRP A 198 -26.37 1.10 9.29
N VAL A 199 -25.77 2.27 9.42
CA VAL A 199 -26.51 3.53 9.40
C VAL A 199 -26.07 4.34 8.20
N LYS A 200 -27.04 4.81 7.41
CA LYS A 200 -26.78 5.59 6.21
C LYS A 200 -25.97 6.85 6.57
N GLY A 201 -24.81 7.00 5.95
CA GLY A 201 -23.88 8.11 6.19
C GLY A 201 -22.87 7.89 7.32
N SER A 202 -22.94 6.78 8.05
CA SER A 202 -21.94 6.39 9.06
C SER A 202 -21.14 5.14 8.67
N VAL A 203 -21.32 4.64 7.44
CA VAL A 203 -20.52 3.52 6.94
C VAL A 203 -19.09 4.02 6.73
N PRO A 204 -18.06 3.35 7.29
CA PRO A 204 -16.68 3.79 7.13
C PRO A 204 -16.22 3.67 5.67
N PRO A 205 -15.56 4.69 5.10
CA PRO A 205 -14.88 4.55 3.83
C PRO A 205 -13.77 3.47 3.91
N PRO A 206 -13.57 2.63 2.88
CA PRO A 206 -14.22 2.64 1.56
C PRO A 206 -15.47 1.76 1.44
N LEU A 207 -15.97 1.21 2.54
CA LEU A 207 -17.09 0.26 2.54
C LEU A 207 -18.41 0.93 2.10
N ASP A 208 -18.53 2.24 2.33
CA ASP A 208 -19.66 3.08 1.97
C ASP A 208 -20.00 3.04 0.47
N GLN A 209 -19.01 2.82 -0.39
CA GLN A 209 -19.18 2.69 -1.84
C GLN A 209 -19.98 1.45 -2.25
N TYR A 210 -19.94 0.39 -1.43
CA TYR A 210 -20.58 -0.88 -1.74
C TYR A 210 -21.93 -1.06 -1.02
N VAL A 211 -22.12 -0.41 0.14
CA VAL A 211 -23.36 -0.52 0.93
C VAL A 211 -24.43 0.41 0.38
N LYS A 212 -25.39 -0.15 -0.38
CA LYS A 212 -26.52 0.59 -0.95
C LYS A 212 -27.75 0.49 -0.05
N PHE A 213 -28.25 1.64 0.42
CA PHE A 213 -29.48 1.73 1.20
C PHE A 213 -30.70 2.00 0.33
N ASP A 214 -31.81 1.36 0.64
CA ASP A 214 -33.13 1.72 0.13
C ASP A 214 -33.56 3.09 0.67
N ALA A 215 -34.11 3.93 -0.20
CA ALA A 215 -34.52 5.28 0.16
C ALA A 215 -35.78 5.31 1.06
N ILE A 216 -36.63 4.27 0.99
CA ILE A 216 -37.95 4.25 1.64
C ILE A 216 -37.87 3.50 2.97
N SER A 217 -37.42 2.24 2.96
CA SER A 217 -37.34 1.43 4.18
C SER A 217 -36.15 1.84 5.06
N GLY A 218 -35.07 2.36 4.46
CA GLY A 218 -33.80 2.59 5.15
C GLY A 218 -32.99 1.32 5.40
N ASP A 219 -33.46 0.17 4.93
CA ASP A 219 -32.72 -1.11 4.89
C ASP A 219 -31.68 -1.10 3.78
N TYR A 220 -30.71 -2.01 3.81
CA TYR A 220 -29.67 -2.11 2.79
C TYR A 220 -29.77 -3.38 1.94
N TYR A 221 -29.32 -3.27 0.70
CA TYR A 221 -29.21 -4.39 -0.21
C TYR A 221 -28.00 -5.27 0.15
N PRO A 222 -28.07 -6.59 -0.10
CA PRO A 222 -26.90 -7.46 0.00
C PRO A 222 -25.71 -6.90 -0.76
N ILE A 223 -24.54 -7.02 -0.15
CA ILE A 223 -23.31 -6.43 -0.68
C ILE A 223 -22.72 -7.41 -1.69
N LEU A 224 -22.69 -6.98 -2.95
CA LEU A 224 -22.02 -7.68 -4.04
C LEU A 224 -20.64 -7.07 -4.27
N TYR A 225 -19.63 -7.91 -4.14
CA TYR A 225 -18.23 -7.50 -4.29
C TYR A 225 -17.58 -8.25 -5.46
N PHE A 226 -17.09 -7.52 -6.46
CA PHE A 226 -16.26 -8.09 -7.51
C PHE A 226 -14.83 -8.20 -7.01
N ASN A 227 -14.40 -9.43 -6.75
CA ASN A 227 -13.10 -9.72 -6.18
C ASN A 227 -12.10 -10.13 -7.26
N ASP A 228 -11.17 -9.22 -7.51
CA ASP A 228 -9.99 -9.35 -8.34
C ASP A 228 -8.70 -9.24 -7.52
N TYR A 229 -8.78 -9.33 -6.19
CA TYR A 229 -7.62 -9.18 -5.33
C TYR A 229 -6.51 -10.17 -5.66
N TRP A 230 -6.87 -11.42 -5.98
CA TRP A 230 -5.91 -12.47 -6.35
C TRP A 230 -5.58 -12.54 -7.84
N ASN A 231 -6.09 -11.61 -8.65
CA ASN A 231 -5.73 -11.52 -10.06
C ASN A 231 -4.37 -10.81 -10.15
N LEU A 232 -3.36 -11.54 -10.63
CA LEU A 232 -2.00 -11.03 -10.76
C LEU A 232 -1.86 -10.23 -12.05
N GLN A 233 -0.99 -9.23 -12.08
CA GLN A 233 -0.79 -8.39 -13.25
C GLN A 233 -0.24 -9.19 -14.44
N LYS A 234 0.58 -10.22 -14.16
CA LYS A 234 1.11 -11.14 -15.17
C LYS A 234 0.05 -11.99 -15.90
N ASP A 235 -1.13 -12.14 -15.31
CA ASP A 235 -2.21 -12.96 -15.85
C ASP A 235 -3.14 -12.16 -16.80
N TYR A 236 -2.96 -10.83 -16.85
CA TYR A 236 -3.64 -9.98 -17.82
C TYR A 236 -2.95 -10.05 -19.18
N PHE A 237 -3.73 -10.15 -20.25
CA PHE A 237 -3.22 -10.10 -21.63
C PHE A 237 -3.93 -9.03 -22.46
N PRO A 238 -3.24 -8.39 -23.43
CA PRO A 238 -3.85 -7.36 -24.26
C PRO A 238 -4.91 -7.95 -25.20
N ILE A 239 -6.02 -7.22 -25.36
CA ILE A 239 -7.04 -7.52 -26.36
C ILE A 239 -6.54 -7.03 -27.71
N ASN A 240 -6.23 -7.97 -28.60
CA ASN A 240 -5.75 -7.67 -29.96
C ASN A 240 -6.87 -7.83 -31.00
N GLU A 241 -6.70 -7.23 -32.18
CA GLU A 241 -7.66 -7.30 -33.30
C GLU A 241 -7.96 -8.72 -33.81
N THR A 242 -7.06 -9.68 -33.57
CA THR A 242 -7.21 -11.06 -34.02
C THR A 242 -8.07 -11.92 -33.10
N LEU A 243 -8.29 -11.49 -31.85
CA LEU A 243 -9.06 -12.26 -30.87
C LEU A 243 -10.54 -12.01 -31.11
N GLN A 244 -11.30 -13.06 -31.43
CA GLN A 244 -12.77 -12.99 -31.55
C GLN A 244 -13.50 -13.50 -30.31
N ARG A 245 -12.83 -14.35 -29.52
CA ARG A 245 -13.37 -14.96 -28.31
C ARG A 245 -12.38 -14.88 -27.18
N LEU A 246 -12.87 -14.53 -26.00
CA LEU A 246 -12.06 -14.44 -24.80
C LEU A 246 -12.50 -15.52 -23.80
N PRO A 247 -11.56 -16.33 -23.28
CA PRO A 247 -11.88 -17.29 -22.23
C PRO A 247 -12.26 -16.52 -20.95
N PHE A 248 -13.34 -16.96 -20.31
CA PHE A 248 -13.84 -16.37 -19.08
C PHE A 248 -14.28 -17.45 -18.09
N ARG A 249 -13.71 -17.39 -16.89
CA ARG A 249 -14.03 -18.19 -15.73
C ARG A 249 -14.62 -17.27 -14.68
N LEU A 250 -15.86 -17.56 -14.31
CA LEU A 250 -16.59 -16.83 -13.30
C LEU A 250 -16.85 -17.73 -12.11
N SER A 251 -16.41 -17.30 -10.93
CA SER A 251 -16.64 -18.03 -9.68
C SER A 251 -17.54 -17.21 -8.78
N PHE A 252 -18.58 -17.84 -8.22
CA PHE A 252 -19.43 -17.27 -7.19
C PHE A 252 -19.08 -17.91 -5.85
N CYS A 253 -18.79 -17.10 -4.83
CA CYS A 253 -18.47 -17.59 -3.48
C CYS A 253 -19.05 -16.66 -2.40
N PRO A 254 -19.53 -17.19 -1.27
CA PRO A 254 -19.82 -16.38 -0.09
C PRO A 254 -18.53 -15.72 0.44
N LEU A 255 -18.65 -14.54 1.04
CA LEU A 255 -17.52 -13.82 1.63
C LEU A 255 -17.90 -13.30 3.00
N SER A 256 -17.03 -13.48 3.99
CA SER A 256 -17.33 -12.99 5.34
C SER A 256 -17.06 -11.50 5.42
N LEU A 257 -17.81 -10.80 6.28
CA LEU A 257 -17.65 -9.35 6.48
C LEU A 257 -16.18 -8.97 6.75
N TRP A 258 -15.48 -9.72 7.60
CA TRP A 258 -14.07 -9.46 7.92
C TRP A 258 -13.14 -9.58 6.70
N ARG A 259 -13.31 -10.64 5.90
CA ARG A 259 -12.48 -10.83 4.70
C ARG A 259 -12.76 -9.75 3.66
N TRP A 260 -14.02 -9.38 3.50
CA TRP A 260 -14.41 -8.26 2.65
C TRP A 260 -13.78 -6.94 3.10
N GLN A 261 -13.82 -6.63 4.40
CA GLN A 261 -13.18 -5.43 4.95
C GLN A 261 -11.68 -5.39 4.67
N LEU A 262 -10.99 -6.53 4.80
CA LEU A 262 -9.57 -6.64 4.45
C LEU A 262 -9.33 -6.36 2.96
N TYR A 263 -10.12 -6.97 2.07
CA TYR A 263 -9.97 -6.75 0.62
C TYR A 263 -10.28 -5.30 0.22
N ALA A 264 -11.36 -4.72 0.75
CA ALA A 264 -11.74 -3.33 0.48
C ALA A 264 -10.68 -2.33 0.99
N ALA A 265 -10.05 -2.62 2.14
CA ALA A 265 -8.99 -1.79 2.70
C ALA A 265 -7.66 -1.89 1.91
N GLN A 266 -7.48 -2.93 1.10
CA GLN A 266 -6.29 -3.13 0.25
C GLN A 266 -6.51 -2.68 -1.19
N SER A 267 -7.73 -2.78 -1.71
CA SER A 267 -8.10 -2.32 -3.05
C SER A 267 -8.16 -0.80 -3.16
N THR A 268 -8.33 -0.10 -2.04
CA THR A 268 -8.07 1.33 -1.98
C THR A 268 -6.58 1.58 -2.11
N LYS A 269 -6.17 2.18 -3.23
CA LYS A 269 -4.84 2.78 -3.39
C LYS A 269 -4.58 3.67 -2.16
N SER A 270 -3.75 3.15 -1.26
CA SER A 270 -3.27 3.72 0.01
C SER A 270 -4.31 4.25 1.02
N PRO A 271 -4.31 3.72 2.27
CA PRO A 271 -4.93 4.42 3.41
C PRO A 271 -4.22 5.74 3.80
N TRP A 272 -3.14 6.12 3.10
CA TRP A 272 -2.40 7.37 3.28
C TRP A 272 -2.83 8.47 2.30
N ASN A 273 -4.03 8.42 1.73
CA ASN A 273 -4.63 9.52 0.93
C ASN A 273 -4.66 10.88 1.65
N PHE A 274 -4.35 10.94 2.96
CA PHE A 274 -4.13 12.18 3.70
C PHE A 274 -2.80 12.89 3.34
N LEU A 275 -1.77 12.20 2.84
CA LEU A 275 -0.44 12.78 2.55
C LEU A 275 -0.25 13.25 1.09
N GLY A 276 -1.33 13.36 0.32
CA GLY A 276 -1.28 13.76 -1.10
C GLY A 276 -1.11 12.56 -2.03
N GLU A 277 -1.94 12.53 -3.06
CA GLU A 277 -2.10 11.44 -4.04
C GLU A 277 -0.80 11.13 -4.82
N ASP A 278 0.11 12.11 -4.94
CA ASP A 278 1.30 12.01 -5.80
C ASP A 278 2.57 11.47 -5.09
N LEU A 279 2.58 11.35 -3.76
CA LEU A 279 3.81 10.96 -3.04
C LEU A 279 3.90 9.46 -2.72
N TYR A 280 2.78 8.73 -2.79
CA TYR A 280 2.69 7.35 -2.26
C TYR A 280 1.71 6.46 -3.04
N GLU A 281 1.81 6.42 -4.37
CA GLU A 281 1.30 5.27 -5.12
C GLU A 281 2.19 4.05 -4.82
N GLN A 282 1.69 3.09 -4.03
CA GLN A 282 2.22 1.73 -4.13
C GLN A 282 1.96 1.27 -5.55
N SER A 283 3.01 0.99 -6.31
CA SER A 283 2.86 0.49 -7.67
C SER A 283 2.10 -0.84 -7.63
N ASP A 284 1.26 -1.08 -8.64
CA ASP A 284 0.53 -2.35 -8.77
C ASP A 284 1.50 -3.55 -8.73
N GLU A 285 2.75 -3.35 -9.17
CA GLU A 285 3.84 -4.35 -9.12
C GLU A 285 4.28 -4.70 -7.69
N GLU A 286 4.39 -3.72 -6.79
CA GLU A 286 4.73 -3.99 -5.39
C GLU A 286 3.64 -4.83 -4.72
N GLN A 287 2.37 -4.48 -4.95
CA GLN A 287 1.25 -5.27 -4.43
C GLN A 287 1.26 -6.69 -4.99
N ASP A 288 1.53 -6.85 -6.28
CA ASP A 288 1.61 -8.16 -6.93
C ASP A 288 2.75 -9.00 -6.37
N SER A 289 3.91 -8.40 -6.12
CA SER A 289 5.05 -9.10 -5.52
C SER A 289 4.71 -9.71 -4.15
N VAL A 290 3.88 -9.02 -3.34
CA VAL A 290 3.42 -9.53 -2.05
C VAL A 290 2.43 -10.67 -2.26
N LYS A 291 1.49 -10.55 -3.20
CA LYS A 291 0.54 -11.64 -3.52
C LYS A 291 1.26 -12.88 -4.00
N VAL A 292 2.23 -12.72 -4.90
CA VAL A 292 3.09 -13.81 -5.38
C VAL A 292 3.86 -14.44 -4.22
N ALA A 293 4.48 -13.64 -3.35
CA ALA A 293 5.16 -14.17 -2.17
C ALA A 293 4.21 -14.95 -1.25
N LEU A 294 2.96 -14.49 -1.06
CA LEU A 294 1.97 -15.20 -0.25
C LEU A 294 1.49 -16.52 -0.88
N LEU A 295 1.36 -16.55 -2.21
CA LEU A 295 0.88 -17.73 -2.94
C LEU A 295 1.98 -18.78 -3.14
N GLU A 296 3.22 -18.35 -3.42
CA GLU A 296 4.33 -19.23 -3.80
C GLU A 296 5.22 -19.62 -2.62
N THR A 297 5.22 -18.88 -1.50
CA THR A 297 6.06 -19.19 -0.33
C THR A 297 5.41 -20.23 0.57
N ASN A 298 6.23 -21.11 1.16
CA ASN A 298 5.78 -22.05 2.17
C ASN A 298 5.18 -21.30 3.39
N PRO A 299 3.96 -21.65 3.84
CA PRO A 299 3.27 -20.92 4.92
C PRO A 299 4.04 -20.91 6.25
N TYR A 300 4.82 -21.94 6.56
CA TYR A 300 5.63 -21.99 7.78
C TYR A 300 6.82 -21.01 7.72
N LEU A 301 7.48 -20.92 6.56
CA LEU A 301 8.56 -19.96 6.34
C LEU A 301 8.01 -18.54 6.41
N LEU A 302 6.88 -18.28 5.74
CA LEU A 302 6.21 -16.99 5.79
C LEU A 302 5.87 -16.60 7.24
N ALA A 303 5.25 -17.50 8.01
CA ALA A 303 4.92 -17.24 9.41
C ALA A 303 6.17 -16.91 10.25
N LEU A 304 7.26 -17.65 10.08
CA LEU A 304 8.53 -17.37 10.76
C LEU A 304 9.07 -15.98 10.39
N THR A 305 9.07 -15.63 9.10
CA THR A 305 9.54 -14.30 8.66
C THR A 305 8.70 -13.18 9.26
N ILE A 306 7.38 -13.40 9.44
CA ILE A 306 6.48 -12.44 10.08
C ILE A 306 6.84 -12.26 11.54
N ILE A 307 7.02 -13.37 12.27
CA ILE A 307 7.37 -13.35 13.69
C ILE A 307 8.71 -12.63 13.92
N VAL A 308 9.74 -13.00 13.15
CA VAL A 308 11.07 -12.37 13.24
C VAL A 308 10.97 -10.87 12.94
N SER A 309 10.17 -10.49 11.96
CA SER A 309 9.93 -9.07 11.63
C SER A 309 9.23 -8.29 12.74
N ILE A 310 8.22 -8.88 13.39
CA ILE A 310 7.54 -8.28 14.54
C ILE A 310 8.52 -8.09 15.69
N VAL A 311 9.24 -9.14 16.07
CA VAL A 311 10.19 -9.13 17.18
C VAL A 311 11.27 -8.09 16.95
N HIS A 312 11.82 -8.01 15.74
CA HIS A 312 12.81 -7.01 15.38
C HIS A 312 12.25 -5.58 15.50
N SER A 313 11.02 -5.35 15.03
CA SER A 313 10.37 -4.02 15.14
C SER A 313 10.13 -3.63 16.62
N ILE A 314 9.79 -4.60 17.48
CA ILE A 314 9.65 -4.37 18.92
C ILE A 314 11.01 -4.01 19.55
N PHE A 315 12.08 -4.72 19.20
CA PHE A 315 13.41 -4.43 19.71
C PHE A 315 13.93 -3.06 19.25
N GLU A 316 13.72 -2.69 17.99
CA GLU A 316 14.02 -1.34 17.49
C GLU A 316 13.26 -0.28 18.31
N PHE A 317 11.95 -0.45 18.52
CA PHE A 317 11.15 0.48 19.32
C PHE A 317 11.62 0.58 20.77
N LEU A 318 11.93 -0.56 21.41
CA LEU A 318 12.43 -0.57 22.78
C LEU A 318 13.81 0.08 22.89
N ALA A 319 14.67 -0.09 21.88
CA ALA A 319 15.96 0.59 21.81
C ALA A 319 15.77 2.11 21.74
N PHE A 320 14.90 2.61 20.86
CA PHE A 320 14.57 4.05 20.79
C PHE A 320 13.98 4.58 22.09
N LYS A 321 13.03 3.84 22.70
CA LYS A 321 12.42 4.23 23.96
C LYS A 321 13.46 4.32 25.09
N ASN A 322 14.33 3.32 25.20
CA ASN A 322 15.37 3.28 26.22
C ASN A 322 16.36 4.43 26.05
N ASP A 323 16.77 4.72 24.81
CA ASP A 323 17.68 5.80 24.47
C ASP A 323 17.09 7.18 24.81
N ILE A 324 15.84 7.45 24.41
CA ILE A 324 15.13 8.69 24.78
C ILE A 324 15.02 8.82 26.31
N GLN A 325 14.66 7.74 27.01
CA GLN A 325 14.55 7.74 28.46
C GLN A 325 15.90 8.01 29.16
N PHE A 326 16.98 7.41 28.65
CA PHE A 326 18.34 7.62 29.17
C PHE A 326 18.75 9.09 29.06
N TRP A 327 18.50 9.74 27.91
CA TRP A 327 18.86 11.15 27.71
C TRP A 327 17.95 12.11 28.47
N ASN A 328 16.66 11.80 28.60
CA ASN A 328 15.72 12.65 29.34
C ASN A 328 15.92 12.60 30.87
N SER A 329 16.34 11.45 31.41
CA SER A 329 16.50 11.26 32.86
C SER A 329 17.82 11.80 33.44
N ARG A 330 18.79 12.16 32.58
CA ARG A 330 20.16 12.42 33.02
C ARG A 330 20.43 13.91 33.30
N GLN A 331 20.90 14.21 34.51
CA GLN A 331 21.18 15.58 34.98
C GLN A 331 22.66 15.99 34.84
N SER A 332 23.58 15.01 34.75
CA SER A 332 25.03 15.22 34.59
C SER A 332 25.59 14.57 33.32
N LEU A 333 26.49 15.27 32.64
CA LEU A 333 27.18 14.81 31.42
C LEU A 333 28.50 14.09 31.72
N GLU A 334 28.83 13.88 32.99
CA GLU A 334 30.04 13.17 33.41
C GLU A 334 29.96 11.70 32.98
N GLY A 335 31.03 11.19 32.37
CA GLY A 335 31.09 9.87 31.75
C GLY A 335 30.50 9.74 30.35
N LEU A 336 30.19 10.85 29.65
CA LEU A 336 29.65 10.81 28.29
C LEU A 336 30.46 11.70 27.34
N SER A 337 30.83 11.16 26.17
CA SER A 337 31.62 11.87 25.16
C SER A 337 30.73 12.68 24.21
N VAL A 338 30.84 14.01 24.25
CA VAL A 338 30.14 14.92 23.32
C VAL A 338 30.59 14.66 21.87
N ARG A 339 31.85 14.28 21.66
CA ARG A 339 32.40 13.97 20.33
C ARG A 339 31.83 12.68 19.75
N SER A 340 31.61 11.68 20.58
CA SER A 340 30.94 10.44 20.17
C SER A 340 29.49 10.70 19.76
N VAL A 341 28.78 11.59 20.46
CA VAL A 341 27.41 11.98 20.07
C VAL A 341 27.39 12.68 18.70
N PHE A 342 28.32 13.60 18.45
CA PHE A 342 28.44 14.26 17.15
C PHE A 342 28.78 13.27 16.03
N PHE A 343 29.71 12.35 16.29
CA PHE A 343 30.06 11.30 15.35
C PHE A 343 28.85 10.37 15.06
N GLY A 344 28.02 10.08 16.06
CA GLY A 344 26.77 9.34 15.90
C GLY A 344 25.78 10.04 14.97
N VAL A 345 25.55 11.35 15.13
CA VAL A 345 24.71 12.13 14.20
C VAL A 345 25.25 12.09 12.77
N PHE A 346 26.57 12.22 12.61
CA PHE A 346 27.21 12.12 11.29
C PHE A 346 27.02 10.73 10.67
N GLN A 347 27.20 9.67 11.44
CA GLN A 347 26.97 8.30 10.99
C GLN A 347 25.51 8.10 10.55
N SER A 348 24.55 8.48 11.40
CA SER A 348 23.12 8.37 11.09
C SER A 348 22.73 9.14 9.82
N LEU A 349 23.37 10.31 9.58
CA LEU A 349 23.16 11.09 8.36
C LEU A 349 23.69 10.38 7.11
N VAL A 350 24.91 9.82 7.17
CA VAL A 350 25.51 9.07 6.06
C VAL A 350 24.66 7.84 5.72
N VAL A 351 24.18 7.11 6.75
CA VAL A 351 23.29 5.95 6.56
C VAL A 351 21.99 6.36 5.88
N LEU A 352 21.36 7.47 6.30
CA LEU A 352 20.14 7.97 5.66
C LEU A 352 20.38 8.32 4.19
N LEU A 353 21.44 9.08 3.89
CA LEU A 353 21.76 9.49 2.52
C LEU A 353 22.05 8.28 1.61
N TYR A 354 22.75 7.27 2.14
CA TYR A 354 23.01 6.03 1.40
C TYR A 354 21.71 5.26 1.09
N ILE A 355 20.77 5.19 2.03
CA ILE A 355 19.48 4.51 1.83
C ILE A 355 18.59 5.27 0.84
N LEU A 356 18.67 6.60 0.83
CA LEU A 356 17.98 7.45 -0.15
C LEU A 356 18.57 7.28 -1.57
N ASP A 357 19.89 7.17 -1.70
CA ASP A 357 20.58 6.94 -3.00
C ASP A 357 20.30 5.54 -3.59
N ASN A 358 20.00 4.56 -2.74
CA ASN A 358 19.75 3.17 -3.15
C ASN A 358 18.27 2.79 -3.29
N GLU A 359 17.35 3.77 -3.32
CA GLU A 359 15.90 3.53 -3.53
C GLU A 359 15.34 2.40 -2.64
N THR A 360 15.75 2.38 -1.37
CA THR A 360 15.29 1.34 -0.44
C THR A 360 13.83 1.54 -0.01
N ASN A 361 13.21 0.48 0.49
CA ASN A 361 11.84 0.50 1.01
C ASN A 361 11.56 1.69 1.95
N PHE A 362 10.47 2.43 1.67
CA PHE A 362 10.08 3.63 2.40
C PHE A 362 10.01 3.47 3.93
N VAL A 363 9.58 2.31 4.44
CA VAL A 363 9.51 2.10 5.90
C VAL A 363 10.89 2.10 6.54
N VAL A 364 11.88 1.57 5.84
CA VAL A 364 13.28 1.61 6.30
C VAL A 364 13.81 3.04 6.24
N GLN A 365 13.46 3.80 5.19
CA GLN A 365 13.81 5.23 5.11
C GLN A 365 13.23 6.02 6.28
N VAL A 366 11.95 5.81 6.60
CA VAL A 366 11.27 6.50 7.71
C VAL A 366 11.87 6.10 9.06
N SER A 367 12.15 4.82 9.29
CA SER A 367 12.71 4.38 10.57
C SER A 367 14.11 4.97 10.81
N VAL A 368 14.97 5.01 9.79
CA VAL A 368 16.30 5.63 9.86
C VAL A 368 16.19 7.16 9.96
N PHE A 369 15.24 7.78 9.27
CA PHE A 369 14.97 9.21 9.38
C PHE A 369 14.53 9.61 10.80
N ILE A 370 13.63 8.84 11.42
CA ILE A 370 13.24 9.04 12.82
C ILE A 370 14.46 8.86 13.74
N GLY A 371 15.31 7.87 13.48
CA GLY A 371 16.59 7.70 14.18
C GLY A 371 17.49 8.94 14.11
N LEU A 372 17.67 9.51 12.92
CA LEU A 372 18.41 10.76 12.73
C LEU A 372 17.79 11.92 13.52
N LEU A 373 16.46 12.04 13.53
CA LEU A 373 15.78 13.08 14.31
C LEU A 373 16.00 12.91 15.82
N ILE A 374 16.01 11.68 16.33
CA ILE A 374 16.33 11.40 17.74
C ILE A 374 17.78 11.78 18.04
N ASP A 375 18.73 11.44 17.15
CA ASP A 375 20.13 11.80 17.32
C ASP A 375 20.36 13.32 17.26
N LEU A 376 19.68 14.02 16.35
CA LEU A 376 19.66 15.48 16.31
C LEU A 376 19.03 16.07 17.57
N TRP A 377 17.96 15.47 18.08
CA TRP A 377 17.34 15.90 19.34
C TRP A 377 18.30 15.76 20.52
N LYS A 378 19.12 14.70 20.59
CA LYS A 378 20.16 14.57 21.62
C LYS A 378 21.08 15.78 21.64
N PHE A 379 21.49 16.28 20.46
CA PHE A 379 22.31 17.49 20.35
C PHE A 379 21.63 18.72 20.95
N TRP A 380 20.34 18.94 20.65
CA TRP A 380 19.58 20.06 21.20
C TRP A 380 19.24 19.89 22.69
N SER A 381 19.09 18.64 23.15
CA SER A 381 18.81 18.29 24.54
C SER A 381 20.04 18.38 25.45
N LEU A 382 21.25 18.43 24.89
CA LEU A 382 22.45 18.76 25.66
C LEU A 382 22.28 20.19 26.21
N PRO A 383 22.25 20.38 27.55
CA PRO A 383 22.05 21.69 28.16
C PRO A 383 23.34 22.51 28.03
N VAL A 384 23.62 23.02 26.84
CA VAL A 384 24.64 24.04 26.52
C VAL A 384 23.97 25.39 26.23
N HIS A 385 22.64 25.47 26.29
CA HIS A 385 21.87 26.65 25.90
C HIS A 385 21.18 27.29 27.11
N MET A 386 21.90 28.14 27.84
CA MET A 386 21.27 29.32 28.46
C MET A 386 21.63 30.50 27.56
N LEU A 387 20.63 31.00 26.84
CA LEU A 387 20.75 32.14 25.95
C LEU A 387 21.06 33.38 26.81
N ASP A 388 22.30 33.85 26.80
CA ASP A 388 22.68 35.08 27.52
C ASP A 388 21.97 36.28 26.86
N ARG A 389 20.95 36.81 27.56
CA ARG A 389 20.04 37.83 27.02
C ARG A 389 20.63 39.25 27.13
N GLU A 390 21.90 39.40 27.52
CA GLU A 390 22.50 40.71 27.78
C GLU A 390 23.58 41.15 26.78
N ASN A 391 24.13 40.28 25.93
CA ASN A 391 25.13 40.72 24.94
C ASN A 391 24.87 40.22 23.51
N LYS A 392 24.29 41.09 22.69
CA LYS A 392 23.99 40.88 21.27
C LYS A 392 25.21 41.23 20.42
N VAL A 393 25.56 40.39 19.44
CA VAL A 393 26.47 40.82 18.36
C VAL A 393 25.61 41.42 17.25
N ALA A 394 25.95 42.64 16.86
CA ALA A 394 25.27 43.40 15.80
C ALA A 394 23.74 43.55 15.99
N GLY A 395 23.27 43.69 17.24
CA GLY A 395 21.90 44.11 17.56
C GLY A 395 20.76 43.13 17.24
N VAL A 396 21.01 42.05 16.47
CA VAL A 396 19.96 41.15 15.95
C VAL A 396 20.23 39.67 16.27
N LEU A 397 21.49 39.23 16.42
CA LEU A 397 21.82 37.82 16.68
C LEU A 397 22.51 37.63 18.06
N PRO A 398 21.97 36.78 18.96
CA PRO A 398 22.64 36.44 20.21
C PRO A 398 23.92 35.63 19.93
N ARG A 399 25.03 36.02 20.55
CA ARG A 399 26.32 35.32 20.40
C ARG A 399 26.29 34.04 21.23
N VAL A 400 26.49 32.88 20.61
CA VAL A 400 26.66 31.60 21.32
C VAL A 400 27.94 31.71 22.15
N THR A 401 27.80 31.88 23.45
CA THR A 401 28.92 31.99 24.38
C THR A 401 28.88 30.78 25.30
N PHE A 402 29.89 29.92 25.19
CA PHE A 402 30.04 28.71 26.00
C PHE A 402 30.51 29.10 27.41
N LYS A 403 29.62 29.01 28.40
CA LYS A 403 29.93 28.94 29.84
C LYS A 403 29.00 27.88 30.45
N ASP A 404 29.42 26.62 30.43
CA ASP A 404 30.22 25.91 31.43
C ASP A 404 29.38 25.41 32.61
N LYS A 405 28.76 24.23 32.43
CA LYS A 405 28.67 23.30 33.57
C LYS A 405 30.09 22.85 33.85
N SER A 406 30.67 23.33 34.95
CA SER A 406 32.00 22.97 35.48
C SER A 406 32.28 21.46 35.47
N THR A 407 31.25 20.62 35.49
CA THR A 407 31.36 19.16 35.52
C THR A 407 31.96 18.52 34.27
N TYR A 408 31.90 19.12 33.07
CA TYR A 408 32.52 18.51 31.86
C TYR A 408 33.93 19.02 31.56
N ILE A 409 34.24 20.26 31.94
CA ILE A 409 35.53 20.89 31.63
C ILE A 409 36.57 20.61 32.72
N GLU A 410 36.14 20.35 33.96
CA GLU A 410 37.02 19.92 35.07
C GLU A 410 37.07 18.40 35.27
N SER A 411 36.22 17.62 34.60
CA SER A 411 36.23 16.16 34.76
C SER A 411 37.36 15.49 34.00
N SER A 412 37.90 14.44 34.62
CA SER A 412 38.85 13.51 33.99
C SER A 412 38.31 12.93 32.68
N THR A 413 36.99 12.88 32.50
CA THR A 413 36.31 12.40 31.29
C THR A 413 36.75 13.14 30.03
N LYS A 414 36.90 14.48 30.05
CA LYS A 414 37.32 15.23 28.85
C LYS A 414 38.76 14.93 28.44
N VAL A 415 39.66 14.77 29.41
CA VAL A 415 41.07 14.45 29.16
C VAL A 415 41.20 13.06 28.54
N TYR A 416 40.44 12.09 29.05
CA TYR A 416 40.40 10.74 28.48
C TYR A 416 39.73 10.73 27.10
N ASP A 417 38.67 11.52 26.89
CA ASP A 417 38.00 11.67 25.59
C ASP A 417 38.93 12.29 24.53
N ASP A 418 39.69 13.34 24.90
CA ASP A 418 40.71 13.96 24.04
C ASP A 418 41.81 12.98 23.65
N MET A 419 42.31 12.21 24.61
CA MET A 419 43.36 11.23 24.39
C MET A 419 42.86 10.08 23.49
N ALA A 420 41.66 9.56 23.77
CA ALA A 420 41.03 8.49 23.00
C ALA A 420 40.78 8.91 21.54
N PHE A 421 40.16 10.08 21.31
CA PHE A 421 39.91 10.57 19.95
C PHE A 421 41.19 10.83 19.17
N ARG A 422 42.26 11.30 19.83
CA ARG A 422 43.56 11.53 19.17
C ARG A 422 44.18 10.23 18.67
N TYR A 423 44.26 9.21 19.51
CA TYR A 423 44.81 7.91 19.12
C TYR A 423 43.92 7.18 18.11
N LEU A 424 42.60 7.25 18.31
CA LEU A 424 41.64 6.68 17.37
C LEU A 424 41.79 7.32 15.98
N SER A 425 41.88 8.65 15.90
CA SER A 425 42.05 9.38 14.64
C SER A 425 43.32 8.96 13.87
N TRP A 426 44.42 8.70 14.57
CA TRP A 426 45.67 8.25 13.94
C TRP A 426 45.54 6.91 13.23
N ILE A 427 44.62 6.05 13.67
CA ILE A 427 44.34 4.76 13.05
C ILE A 427 43.22 4.90 12.01
N LEU A 428 42.16 5.65 12.34
CA LEU A 428 40.94 5.78 11.56
C LEU A 428 41.17 6.49 10.21
N PHE A 429 41.94 7.60 10.19
CA PHE A 429 42.15 8.37 8.96
C PHE A 429 42.99 7.63 7.90
N PRO A 430 44.10 6.95 8.24
CA PRO A 430 44.81 6.10 7.28
C PRO A 430 43.93 4.94 6.77
N LEU A 431 43.17 4.30 7.65
CA LEU A 431 42.23 3.24 7.26
C LEU A 431 41.15 3.74 6.30
N LEU A 432 40.59 4.93 6.56
CA LEU A 432 39.62 5.57 5.66
C LEU A 432 40.24 5.83 4.28
N GLY A 433 41.48 6.32 4.23
CA GLY A 433 42.21 6.52 2.98
C GLY A 433 42.44 5.23 2.20
N CYS A 434 42.90 4.17 2.88
CA CYS A 434 43.07 2.85 2.27
C CYS A 434 41.75 2.27 1.77
N TYR A 435 40.67 2.39 2.55
CA TYR A 435 39.35 1.92 2.18
C TYR A 435 38.75 2.72 1.01
N ALA A 436 38.99 4.03 0.95
CA ALA A 436 38.56 4.86 -0.16
C ALA A 436 39.23 4.47 -1.48
N VAL A 437 40.54 4.19 -1.46
CA VAL A 437 41.27 3.69 -2.63
C VAL A 437 40.77 2.30 -3.03
N TYR A 438 40.57 1.40 -2.08
CA TYR A 438 40.01 0.07 -2.34
C TYR A 438 38.61 0.16 -2.96
N SER A 439 37.71 0.95 -2.37
CA SER A 439 36.34 1.15 -2.84
C SER A 439 36.31 1.72 -4.26
N LEU A 440 37.18 2.68 -4.58
CA LEU A 440 37.25 3.27 -5.92
C LEU A 440 37.73 2.29 -6.99
N LEU A 441 38.64 1.37 -6.65
CA LEU A 441 39.24 0.44 -7.61
C LEU A 441 38.42 -0.85 -7.82
N TYR A 442 37.71 -1.32 -6.80
CA TYR A 442 37.12 -2.67 -6.79
C TYR A 442 35.60 -2.71 -6.68
N LEU A 443 34.92 -1.61 -6.36
CA LEU A 443 33.45 -1.56 -6.27
C LEU A 443 32.87 -0.79 -7.45
N GLU A 444 31.68 -1.19 -7.91
CA GLU A 444 30.95 -0.49 -8.97
C GLU A 444 30.14 0.67 -8.36
N HIS A 445 30.18 1.84 -9.01
CA HIS A 445 29.52 3.06 -8.53
C HIS A 445 28.72 3.72 -9.65
N LYS A 446 27.54 4.24 -9.31
CA LYS A 446 26.68 4.97 -10.28
C LYS A 446 27.25 6.34 -10.68
N GLY A 447 28.10 6.93 -9.83
CA GLY A 447 28.73 8.24 -10.04
C GLY A 447 29.54 8.68 -8.82
N TRP A 448 30.18 9.86 -8.89
CA TRP A 448 31.04 10.35 -7.80
C TRP A 448 30.32 10.58 -6.47
N TYR A 449 29.06 11.06 -6.52
CA TYR A 449 28.24 11.24 -5.32
C TYR A 449 27.94 9.90 -4.63
N SER A 450 27.46 8.92 -5.42
CA SER A 450 27.14 7.57 -4.96
C SER A 450 28.40 6.84 -4.44
N TRP A 451 29.56 7.05 -5.08
CA TRP A 451 30.84 6.53 -4.61
C TRP A 451 31.21 7.05 -3.22
N VAL A 452 31.17 8.37 -2.99
CA VAL A 452 31.50 8.94 -1.68
C VAL A 452 30.56 8.41 -0.60
N LEU A 453 29.26 8.33 -0.89
CA LEU A 453 28.28 7.79 0.06
C LEU A 453 28.50 6.31 0.35
N SER A 454 28.67 5.48 -0.69
CA SER A 454 28.92 4.05 -0.54
C SER A 454 30.23 3.78 0.20
N MET A 455 31.27 4.59 -0.05
CA MET A 455 32.55 4.51 0.63
C MET A 455 32.41 4.88 2.11
N LEU A 456 31.76 6.00 2.43
CA LEU A 456 31.57 6.42 3.82
C LEU A 456 30.68 5.43 4.58
N TYR A 457 29.58 4.96 3.97
CA TYR A 457 28.69 3.96 4.56
C TYR A 457 29.41 2.63 4.81
N GLY A 458 30.12 2.11 3.80
CA GLY A 458 30.88 0.87 3.93
C GLY A 458 32.00 0.97 4.96
N PHE A 459 32.68 2.12 5.05
CA PHE A 459 33.68 2.39 6.08
C PHE A 459 33.08 2.41 7.48
N LEU A 460 31.96 3.11 7.67
CA LEU A 460 31.28 3.20 8.96
C LEU A 460 30.73 1.84 9.41
N LEU A 461 30.26 1.00 8.49
CA LEU A 461 29.79 -0.35 8.85
C LEU A 461 30.93 -1.29 9.23
N THR A 462 32.12 -1.10 8.65
CA THR A 462 33.28 -1.97 8.88
C THR A 462 34.14 -1.55 10.08
N PHE A 463 34.23 -0.25 10.37
CA PHE A 463 35.10 0.30 11.40
C PHE A 463 34.42 1.22 12.43
N GLY A 464 33.16 1.62 12.20
CA GLY A 464 32.36 2.40 13.14
C GLY A 464 31.60 1.49 14.10
#